data_AF-A0A946FFE9-F1
#
_entry.id   AF-A0A946FFE9-F1
#
_cell.length_a   1.000
_cell.length_b   1.000
_cell.length_c   1.000
_cell.angle_alpha   90.00
_cell.angle_beta   90.00
_cell.angle_gamma   90.00
#
_symmetry.space_group_name_H-M   'P 1'
#
loop_
_entity.id
_entity.type
_entity.pdbx_description
1 polymer ?
#
loop_
_entity_poly.entity_id
_entity_poly.type
_entity_poly.pdbx_seq_one_letter_code
_entity_poly.pdbx_strand_id
1 'polypeptide(L)'
;MTYKNFSWSIIRRVNQFGVRLRDSNHPALTDFAPIDYFPIEKGLRVTATLHRYAEPRVIRVNTVIPGLEYNPTSPGVVIFTLGDELFELEAYTAGKELFLVFGDTTNRGRTYPAGRFLYTQAPESNEAFVLDFNTAHSPPCAYNDFATCPVASPRNRLPISIEAGERYDRSSH
;
A
#
# COMPACT_ATOMS: atom_id res chain seq x y z
N MET A 1 10.17 7.04 -22.96
CA MET A 1 10.30 6.79 -24.42
C MET A 1 9.10 5.94 -24.83
N THR A 2 8.62 6.09 -26.05
CA THR A 2 7.43 5.36 -26.54
C THR A 2 7.67 4.90 -27.98
N TYR A 3 7.05 3.78 -28.35
CA TYR A 3 6.97 3.29 -29.71
C TYR A 3 5.71 2.44 -29.87
N LYS A 4 4.75 2.91 -30.68
CA LYS A 4 3.42 2.30 -30.81
C LYS A 4 2.74 2.11 -29.44
N ASN A 5 2.34 0.89 -29.11
CA ASN A 5 1.74 0.45 -27.85
C ASN A 5 2.76 0.32 -26.70
N PHE A 6 4.06 0.40 -26.98
CA PHE A 6 5.09 0.25 -25.98
C PHE A 6 5.49 1.60 -25.39
N SER A 7 5.60 1.65 -24.06
CA SER A 7 6.24 2.74 -23.35
C SER A 7 7.26 2.20 -22.37
N TRP A 8 8.40 2.89 -22.25
CA TRP A 8 9.41 2.50 -21.28
C TRP A 8 10.11 3.67 -20.61
N SER A 9 10.58 3.39 -19.40
CA SER A 9 11.37 4.27 -18.57
C SER A 9 12.54 3.50 -17.98
N ILE A 10 13.72 4.12 -17.95
CA ILE A 10 14.85 3.60 -17.18
C ILE A 10 14.57 3.85 -15.71
N ILE A 11 14.69 2.80 -14.91
CA ILE A 11 14.61 2.88 -13.45
C ILE A 11 16.00 2.64 -12.88
N ARG A 12 16.36 3.42 -11.87
CA ARG A 12 17.55 3.17 -11.05
C ARG A 12 17.07 2.78 -9.67
N ARG A 13 17.54 1.63 -9.18
CA ARG A 13 17.22 1.10 -7.85
C ARG A 13 18.53 0.68 -7.19
N VAL A 14 18.84 1.31 -6.06
CA VAL A 14 20.13 1.12 -5.37
C VAL A 14 21.27 1.34 -6.38
N ASN A 15 22.05 0.30 -6.70
CA ASN A 15 23.17 0.34 -7.65
C ASN A 15 22.87 -0.36 -8.99
N GLN A 16 21.61 -0.65 -9.29
CA GLN A 16 21.19 -1.33 -10.50
C GLN A 16 20.33 -0.43 -11.39
N PHE A 17 20.49 -0.61 -12.70
CA PHE A 17 19.62 -0.04 -13.72
C PHE A 17 18.69 -1.12 -14.24
N GLY A 18 17.44 -0.76 -14.47
CA GLY A 18 16.44 -1.60 -15.11
C GLY A 18 15.63 -0.82 -16.12
N VAL A 19 14.89 -1.52 -16.97
CA VAL A 19 13.92 -0.92 -17.89
C VAL A 19 12.53 -1.36 -17.43
N ARG A 20 11.67 -0.40 -17.13
CA ARG A 20 10.24 -0.66 -16.94
C ARG A 20 9.56 -0.48 -18.28
N LEU A 21 9.21 -1.59 -18.92
CA LEU A 21 8.44 -1.65 -20.15
C LEU A 21 6.96 -1.82 -19.82
N ARG A 22 6.09 -1.18 -20.60
CA ARG A 22 4.65 -1.35 -20.57
C ARG A 22 4.15 -1.54 -21.99
N ASP A 23 3.19 -2.43 -22.15
CA ASP A 23 2.46 -2.67 -23.38
C ASP A 23 0.99 -2.33 -23.15
N SER A 24 0.48 -1.30 -23.83
CA SER A 24 -0.92 -0.87 -23.71
C SER A 24 -1.93 -1.81 -24.39
N ASN A 25 -1.45 -2.79 -25.17
CA ASN A 25 -2.27 -3.76 -25.88
C ASN A 25 -2.09 -5.19 -25.33
N HIS A 26 -1.47 -5.33 -24.15
CA HIS A 26 -1.25 -6.63 -23.55
C HIS A 26 -2.60 -7.33 -23.27
N PRO A 27 -2.80 -8.62 -23.65
CA PRO A 27 -4.07 -9.33 -23.45
C PRO A 27 -4.56 -9.33 -21.99
N ALA A 28 -3.64 -9.33 -21.02
CA ALA A 28 -3.99 -9.22 -19.61
C ALA A 28 -4.76 -7.93 -19.23
N LEU A 29 -4.75 -6.89 -20.08
CA LEU A 29 -5.58 -5.69 -19.87
C LEU A 29 -7.03 -5.91 -20.28
N THR A 30 -7.27 -6.74 -21.32
CA THR A 30 -8.64 -7.08 -21.76
C THR A 30 -9.24 -8.21 -20.93
N ASP A 31 -8.40 -9.13 -20.48
CA ASP A 31 -8.80 -10.30 -19.69
C ASP A 31 -8.80 -10.01 -18.17
N PHE A 32 -8.57 -8.76 -17.77
CA PHE A 32 -8.51 -8.37 -16.36
C PHE A 32 -9.88 -8.55 -15.70
N ALA A 33 -9.97 -9.49 -14.78
CA ALA A 33 -11.19 -9.74 -14.03
C ALA A 33 -11.53 -8.54 -13.12
N PRO A 34 -12.82 -8.26 -12.89
CA PRO A 34 -13.23 -7.28 -11.89
C PRO A 34 -12.63 -7.60 -10.52
N ILE A 35 -12.19 -6.56 -9.82
CA ILE A 35 -11.67 -6.69 -8.46
C ILE A 35 -12.86 -6.84 -7.50
N ASP A 36 -12.80 -7.85 -6.65
CA ASP A 36 -13.78 -8.08 -5.60
C ASP A 36 -13.48 -7.19 -4.38
N TYR A 37 -14.53 -6.77 -3.67
CA TYR A 37 -14.42 -5.87 -2.52
C TYR A 37 -15.21 -6.45 -1.34
N PHE A 38 -14.74 -6.19 -0.13
CA PHE A 38 -15.62 -6.34 1.03
C PHE A 38 -16.78 -5.34 0.94
N PRO A 39 -17.95 -5.66 1.50
CA PRO A 39 -19.00 -4.67 1.72
C PRO A 39 -18.46 -3.49 2.52
N ILE A 40 -18.96 -2.28 2.23
CA ILE A 40 -18.56 -1.08 2.97
C ILE A 40 -18.89 -1.25 4.45
N GLU A 41 -17.87 -1.17 5.29
CA GLU A 41 -17.98 -1.26 6.73
C GLU A 41 -17.69 0.11 7.36
N LYS A 42 -18.73 0.71 7.94
CA LYS A 42 -18.65 2.06 8.52
C LYS A 42 -17.74 2.08 9.76
N GLY A 43 -17.68 0.98 10.51
CA GLY A 43 -16.79 0.84 11.67
C GLY A 43 -15.31 0.86 11.30
N LEU A 44 -14.97 0.57 10.04
CA LEU A 44 -13.60 0.59 9.51
C LEU A 44 -13.24 1.93 8.82
N ARG A 45 -14.08 2.95 8.98
CA ARG A 45 -13.77 4.35 8.72
C ARG A 45 -13.50 5.04 10.05
N VAL A 46 -12.25 5.03 10.48
CA VAL A 46 -11.85 5.44 11.84
C VAL A 46 -11.32 6.86 11.89
N THR A 47 -11.44 7.48 13.06
CA THR A 47 -10.73 8.71 13.38
C THR A 47 -9.30 8.38 13.80
N ALA A 48 -8.33 9.07 13.22
CA ALA A 48 -6.91 8.86 13.45
C ALA A 48 -6.19 10.20 13.69
N THR A 49 -5.03 10.15 14.33
CA THR A 49 -4.12 11.29 14.49
C THR A 49 -2.75 10.92 13.91
N LEU A 50 -2.05 11.90 13.35
CA LEU A 50 -0.66 11.71 12.91
C LEU A 50 0.28 12.20 14.00
N HIS A 51 0.94 11.26 14.68
CA HIS A 51 1.99 11.53 15.64
C HIS A 51 3.31 11.74 14.90
N ARG A 52 3.61 13.00 14.60
CA ARG A 52 4.81 13.38 13.85
C ARG A 52 6.08 13.12 14.65
N TYR A 53 7.11 12.63 13.97
CA TYR A 53 8.45 12.66 14.53
C TYR A 53 8.96 14.10 14.63
N ALA A 54 9.92 14.35 15.54
CA ALA A 54 10.59 15.65 15.63
C ALA A 54 11.24 16.04 14.29
N GLU A 55 11.81 15.05 13.59
CA GLU A 55 12.31 15.16 12.22
C GLU A 55 11.84 13.94 11.42
N PRO A 56 11.42 14.09 10.15
CA PRO A 56 11.07 12.96 9.29
C PRO A 56 12.21 11.94 9.19
N ARG A 57 11.86 10.65 9.14
CA ARG A 57 12.82 9.54 9.15
C ARG A 57 12.79 8.78 7.85
N VAL A 58 13.95 8.39 7.32
CA VAL A 58 14.01 7.42 6.23
C VAL A 58 13.87 6.01 6.81
N ILE A 59 12.79 5.32 6.46
CA ILE A 59 12.51 3.96 6.93
C ILE A 59 12.91 2.97 5.86
N ARG A 60 13.60 1.89 6.23
CA ARG A 60 13.89 0.80 5.30
C ARG A 60 12.71 -0.16 5.24
N VAL A 61 12.19 -0.37 4.04
CA VAL A 61 11.06 -1.26 3.76
C VAL A 61 11.48 -2.28 2.72
N ASN A 62 11.30 -3.57 3.01
CA ASN A 62 11.57 -4.61 2.04
C ASN A 62 10.52 -4.59 0.92
N THR A 63 10.93 -4.97 -0.30
CA THR A 63 9.99 -5.18 -1.41
C THR A 63 9.70 -6.66 -1.60
N VAL A 64 8.75 -6.96 -2.49
CA VAL A 64 8.47 -8.35 -2.93
C VAL A 64 9.64 -9.00 -3.66
N ILE A 65 10.64 -8.22 -4.09
CA ILE A 65 11.89 -8.74 -4.66
C ILE A 65 12.94 -8.86 -3.53
N PRO A 66 13.44 -10.09 -3.24
CA PRO A 66 14.48 -10.29 -2.23
C PRO A 66 15.72 -9.41 -2.49
N GLY A 67 16.21 -8.76 -1.44
CA GLY A 67 17.40 -7.91 -1.51
C GLY A 67 17.17 -6.52 -2.12
N LEU A 68 15.97 -6.21 -2.61
CA LEU A 68 15.60 -4.88 -3.08
C LEU A 68 14.86 -4.11 -1.98
N GLU A 69 15.46 -3.02 -1.52
CA GLU A 69 14.90 -2.13 -0.50
C GLU A 69 14.16 -0.93 -1.14
N TYR A 70 13.09 -0.50 -0.47
CA TYR A 70 12.42 0.78 -0.67
C TYR A 70 12.64 1.64 0.59
N ASN A 71 13.09 2.87 0.41
CA ASN A 71 13.49 3.75 1.51
C ASN A 71 12.60 5.01 1.59
N PRO A 72 11.31 4.88 1.93
CA PRO A 72 10.41 6.02 2.04
C PRO A 72 10.75 6.92 3.23
N THR A 73 10.42 8.19 3.08
CA THR A 73 10.39 9.14 4.20
C THR A 73 9.09 8.96 4.98
N SER A 74 9.21 8.70 6.28
CA SER A 74 8.10 8.72 7.23
C SER A 74 8.03 10.07 7.96
N PRO A 75 6.89 10.77 7.94
CA PRO A 75 6.66 11.93 8.77
C PRO A 75 6.29 11.56 10.22
N GLY A 76 5.91 10.32 10.50
CA GLY A 76 5.40 9.89 11.80
C GLY A 76 4.51 8.65 11.73
N VAL A 77 3.86 8.38 12.85
CA VAL A 77 2.99 7.21 13.05
C VAL A 77 1.54 7.67 13.08
N VAL A 78 0.68 7.01 12.31
CA VAL A 78 -0.77 7.18 12.38
C VAL A 78 -1.30 6.32 13.52
N ILE A 79 -1.96 6.97 14.47
CA ILE A 79 -2.55 6.34 15.64
C ILE A 79 -4.07 6.41 15.50
N PHE A 80 -4.76 5.31 15.74
CA PHE A 80 -6.22 5.23 15.67
C PHE A 80 -6.76 4.20 16.65
N THR A 81 -8.03 4.32 16.97
CA THR A 81 -8.74 3.35 17.82
C THR A 81 -9.71 2.55 16.96
N LEU A 82 -9.76 1.24 17.15
CA LEU A 82 -10.79 0.36 16.60
C LEU A 82 -11.40 -0.46 17.74
N GLY A 83 -12.70 -0.26 17.99
CA GLY A 83 -13.31 -0.75 19.23
C GLY A 83 -12.70 -0.03 20.44
N ASP A 84 -12.19 -0.81 21.40
CA ASP A 84 -11.51 -0.31 22.61
C ASP A 84 -9.98 -0.39 22.52
N GLU A 85 -9.44 -0.82 21.38
CA GLU A 85 -8.00 -1.03 21.19
C GLU A 85 -7.35 0.08 20.36
N LEU A 86 -6.17 0.51 20.82
CA LEU A 86 -5.33 1.49 20.12
C LEU A 86 -4.35 0.78 19.18
N PHE A 87 -4.28 1.25 17.94
CA PHE A 87 -3.39 0.72 16.91
C PHE A 87 -2.53 1.83 16.30
N GLU A 88 -1.41 1.40 15.75
CA GLU A 88 -0.40 2.28 15.15
C GLU A 88 0.02 1.74 13.79
N LEU A 89 0.22 2.65 12.83
CA LEU A 89 0.80 2.35 11.52
C LEU A 89 1.85 3.41 11.15
N GLU A 90 3.05 2.99 10.79
CA GLU A 90 4.07 3.86 10.20
C GLU A 90 3.54 4.38 8.86
N ALA A 91 3.43 5.70 8.73
CA ALA A 91 3.02 6.35 7.49
C ALA A 91 4.22 6.80 6.68
N TYR A 92 4.06 6.88 5.37
CA TYR A 92 5.08 7.37 4.45
C TYR A 92 4.57 8.58 3.68
N THR A 93 5.43 9.55 3.38
CA THR A 93 5.06 10.72 2.58
C THR A 93 4.88 10.33 1.11
N ALA A 94 3.73 10.67 0.53
CA ALA A 94 3.44 10.53 -0.89
C ALA A 94 2.86 11.85 -1.44
N GLY A 95 3.74 12.82 -1.73
CA GLY A 95 3.29 14.16 -2.13
C GLY A 95 2.55 14.87 -1.00
N LYS A 96 1.26 15.17 -1.20
CA LYS A 96 0.37 15.75 -0.17
C LYS A 96 -0.39 14.70 0.65
N GLU A 97 -0.17 13.42 0.35
CA GLU A 97 -0.85 12.31 1.00
C GLU A 97 0.10 11.57 1.94
N LEU A 98 -0.50 10.85 2.89
CA LEU A 98 0.11 9.75 3.60
C LEU A 98 -0.15 8.47 2.80
N PHE A 99 0.89 7.66 2.70
CA PHE A 99 0.88 6.34 2.13
C PHE A 99 1.14 5.33 3.24
N LEU A 100 0.21 4.41 3.45
CA LEU A 100 0.35 3.32 4.40
C LEU A 100 0.46 2.00 3.63
N VAL A 101 1.48 1.22 3.97
CA VAL A 101 1.57 -0.18 3.58
C VAL A 101 1.32 -0.99 4.83
N PHE A 102 0.17 -1.64 4.89
CA PHE A 102 -0.26 -2.36 6.09
C PHE A 102 -0.63 -3.81 5.76
N GLY A 103 -0.43 -4.67 6.74
CA GLY A 103 -0.92 -6.03 6.73
C GLY A 103 -1.86 -6.26 7.91
N ASP A 104 -2.69 -7.28 7.79
CA ASP A 104 -3.63 -7.70 8.82
C ASP A 104 -3.94 -9.20 8.67
N THR A 105 -4.72 -9.77 9.57
CA THR A 105 -4.98 -11.22 9.56
C THR A 105 -5.72 -11.72 8.31
N THR A 106 -6.40 -10.84 7.57
CA THR A 106 -7.05 -11.18 6.29
C THR A 106 -6.07 -11.54 5.18
N ASN A 107 -4.78 -11.14 5.29
CA ASN A 107 -3.74 -11.46 4.31
C ASN A 107 -3.46 -12.97 4.19
N ARG A 108 -4.00 -13.79 5.10
CA ARG A 108 -3.87 -15.26 5.08
C ARG A 108 -4.78 -15.97 4.07
N GLY A 109 -5.59 -15.24 3.31
CA GLY A 109 -6.37 -15.84 2.23
C GLY A 109 -7.56 -15.04 1.71
N ARG A 110 -7.84 -13.84 2.23
CA ARG A 110 -8.93 -12.98 1.73
C ARG A 110 -8.45 -11.68 1.09
N THR A 111 -7.24 -11.26 1.44
CA THR A 111 -6.57 -10.08 0.88
C THR A 111 -5.12 -10.43 0.51
N TYR A 112 -4.45 -9.52 -0.21
CA TYR A 112 -3.14 -9.81 -0.78
C TYR A 112 -2.08 -10.16 0.29
N PRO A 113 -1.32 -11.27 0.17
CA PRO A 113 -0.45 -11.77 1.24
C PRO A 113 0.67 -10.82 1.70
N ALA A 114 1.14 -9.92 0.83
CA ALA A 114 2.21 -8.99 1.16
C ALA A 114 1.72 -7.69 1.85
N GLY A 115 0.40 -7.55 2.03
CA GLY A 115 -0.25 -6.36 2.55
C GLY A 115 -0.96 -5.54 1.48
N ARG A 116 -1.59 -4.45 1.91
CA ARG A 116 -2.39 -3.55 1.09
C ARG A 116 -1.89 -2.11 1.19
N PHE A 117 -2.26 -1.33 0.20
CA PHE A 117 -1.99 0.10 0.14
C PHE A 117 -3.21 0.88 0.59
N LEU A 118 -2.97 1.92 1.38
CA LEU A 118 -3.97 2.88 1.78
C LEU A 118 -3.38 4.29 1.66
N TYR A 119 -4.11 5.17 1.01
CA TYR A 119 -3.74 6.58 0.87
C TYR A 119 -4.77 7.44 1.57
N THR A 120 -4.30 8.51 2.19
CA THR A 120 -5.15 9.52 2.81
C THR A 120 -4.47 10.87 2.71
N GLN A 121 -5.23 11.96 2.67
CA GLN A 121 -4.65 13.30 2.75
C GLN A 121 -3.85 13.45 4.04
N ALA A 122 -2.67 14.06 3.95
CA ALA A 122 -1.89 14.35 5.14
C ALA A 122 -2.54 15.51 5.90
N PRO A 123 -2.79 15.38 7.22
CA PRO A 123 -3.34 16.48 8.00
C PRO A 123 -2.32 17.62 8.08
N GLU A 124 -2.79 18.88 7.99
CA GLU A 124 -1.90 20.05 8.04
C GLU A 124 -1.28 20.26 9.43
N SER A 125 -2.00 19.84 10.47
CA SER A 125 -1.60 19.92 11.87
C SER A 125 -1.69 18.53 12.54
N ASN A 126 -1.61 18.48 13.87
CA ASN A 126 -1.86 17.25 14.64
C ASN A 126 -3.36 16.98 14.86
N GLU A 127 -4.22 17.60 14.06
CA GLU A 127 -5.66 17.36 14.09
C GLU A 127 -6.03 15.94 13.70
N ALA A 128 -7.18 15.51 14.23
CA ALA A 128 -7.76 14.25 13.88
C ALA A 128 -8.25 14.27 12.42
N PHE A 129 -8.00 13.18 11.69
CA PHE A 129 -8.44 12.98 10.33
C PHE A 129 -9.09 11.60 10.17
N VAL A 130 -9.71 11.36 9.01
CA VAL A 130 -10.35 10.09 8.72
C VAL A 130 -9.37 9.15 8.03
N LEU A 131 -9.18 7.97 8.61
CA LEU A 131 -8.51 6.85 7.97
C LEU A 131 -9.57 5.84 7.53
N ASP A 132 -9.78 5.72 6.22
CA ASP A 132 -10.85 4.88 5.66
C ASP A 132 -10.30 3.59 5.04
N PHE A 133 -10.34 2.49 5.79
CA PHE A 133 -9.86 1.19 5.31
C PHE A 133 -10.71 0.63 4.15
N ASN A 134 -11.91 1.17 3.88
CA ASN A 134 -12.70 0.78 2.71
C ASN A 134 -12.04 1.18 1.38
N THR A 135 -11.06 2.07 1.41
CA THR A 135 -10.29 2.49 0.23
C THR A 135 -8.95 1.75 0.08
N ALA A 136 -8.67 0.81 0.98
CA ALA A 136 -7.48 -0.02 0.90
C ALA A 136 -7.54 -0.93 -0.34
N HIS A 137 -6.44 -0.98 -1.09
CA HIS A 137 -6.36 -1.74 -2.34
C HIS A 137 -5.11 -2.60 -2.42
N SER A 138 -5.14 -3.61 -3.28
CA SER A 138 -4.00 -4.47 -3.52
C SER A 138 -2.91 -3.71 -4.28
N PRO A 139 -1.64 -3.89 -3.93
CA PRO A 139 -0.53 -3.27 -4.64
C PRO A 139 -0.43 -3.82 -6.07
N PRO A 140 0.21 -3.10 -7.01
CA PRO A 140 0.38 -3.59 -8.38
C PRO A 140 1.03 -4.98 -8.52
N CYS A 141 1.85 -5.42 -7.57
CA CYS A 141 2.43 -6.77 -7.59
C CYS A 141 1.43 -7.88 -7.31
N ALA A 142 0.21 -7.54 -6.87
CA ALA A 142 -0.87 -8.51 -6.79
C ALA A 142 -1.34 -8.98 -8.18
N TYR A 143 -1.07 -8.21 -9.24
CA TYR A 143 -1.63 -8.42 -10.59
C TYR A 143 -0.57 -8.57 -11.69
N ASN A 144 0.71 -8.69 -11.31
CA ASN A 144 1.83 -9.00 -12.22
C ASN A 144 3.11 -9.28 -11.43
N ASP A 145 3.97 -10.12 -12.00
CA ASP A 145 5.28 -10.50 -11.46
C ASP A 145 6.34 -9.38 -11.49
N PHE A 146 6.13 -8.33 -12.28
CA PHE A 146 7.17 -7.34 -12.60
C PHE A 146 7.18 -6.13 -11.65
N ALA A 147 6.13 -5.94 -10.86
CA ALA A 147 6.00 -4.81 -9.95
C ALA A 147 6.81 -5.03 -8.66
N THR A 148 7.62 -4.04 -8.30
CA THR A 148 8.55 -4.09 -7.16
C THR A 148 7.97 -3.39 -5.92
N CYS A 149 6.81 -3.85 -5.46
CA CYS A 149 6.07 -3.15 -4.41
C CYS A 149 6.68 -3.36 -3.01
N PRO A 150 6.63 -2.34 -2.12
CA PRO A 150 6.92 -2.52 -0.71
C PRO A 150 5.97 -3.52 -0.05
N VAL A 151 6.49 -4.27 0.92
CA VAL A 151 5.75 -5.21 1.75
C VAL A 151 5.45 -4.55 3.10
N ALA A 152 4.31 -4.89 3.70
CA ALA A 152 3.98 -4.44 5.05
C ALA A 152 5.09 -4.82 6.05
N SER A 153 5.71 -3.80 6.65
CA SER A 153 6.73 -3.96 7.67
C SER A 153 6.15 -4.69 8.90
N PRO A 154 6.97 -5.34 9.74
CA PRO A 154 6.46 -5.98 10.96
C PRO A 154 5.66 -5.04 11.87
N ARG A 155 6.01 -3.74 11.91
CA ARG A 155 5.29 -2.72 12.69
C ARG A 155 3.94 -2.35 12.08
N ASN A 156 3.79 -2.49 10.77
CA ASN A 156 2.54 -2.20 10.07
C ASN A 156 1.68 -3.46 9.88
N ARG A 157 1.85 -4.48 10.71
CA ARG A 157 1.02 -5.69 10.71
C ARG A 157 0.09 -5.66 11.90
N LEU A 158 -1.19 -5.39 11.63
CA LEU A 158 -2.24 -5.38 12.62
C LEU A 158 -2.58 -6.83 13.02
N PRO A 159 -2.72 -7.15 14.32
CA PRO A 159 -3.06 -8.49 14.79
C PRO A 159 -4.55 -8.83 14.67
N ILE A 160 -5.34 -7.94 14.03
CA ILE A 160 -6.79 -8.04 13.85
C ILE A 160 -7.16 -8.26 12.38
N SER A 161 -8.44 -8.47 12.08
CA SER A 161 -8.95 -8.57 10.71
C SER A 161 -9.50 -7.23 10.26
N ILE A 162 -9.03 -6.73 9.10
CA ILE A 162 -9.58 -5.53 8.45
C ILE A 162 -10.36 -5.95 7.20
N GLU A 163 -11.64 -6.27 7.39
CA GLU A 163 -12.56 -6.74 6.35
C GLU A 163 -13.21 -5.58 5.58
N ALA A 164 -12.39 -4.68 5.04
CA ALA A 164 -12.80 -3.55 4.21
C ALA A 164 -11.84 -3.39 3.03
N GLY A 165 -12.30 -2.79 1.93
CA GLY A 165 -11.47 -2.55 0.73
C GLY A 165 -11.36 -3.77 -0.18
N GLU A 166 -10.32 -3.80 -1.02
CA GLU A 166 -10.13 -4.87 -2.01
C GLU A 166 -9.87 -6.22 -1.35
N ARG A 167 -10.53 -7.23 -1.92
CA ARG A 167 -10.25 -8.64 -1.71
C ARG A 167 -9.23 -9.11 -2.74
N TYR A 168 -8.64 -10.27 -2.49
CA TYR A 168 -7.67 -10.86 -3.40
C TYR A 168 -7.98 -12.34 -3.59
N ASP A 169 -8.15 -12.73 -4.85
CA ASP A 169 -8.08 -14.12 -5.28
C ASP A 169 -6.76 -14.33 -6.02
N ARG A 170 -6.13 -15.49 -5.82
CA ARG A 170 -4.92 -15.86 -6.54
C ARG A 170 -5.15 -15.97 -8.05
N SER A 171 -6.38 -16.25 -8.50
CA SER A 171 -6.73 -16.25 -9.92
C SER A 171 -6.65 -14.87 -10.57
N SER A 172 -6.63 -13.79 -9.77
CA SER A 172 -6.49 -12.42 -10.26
C SER A 172 -5.04 -12.00 -10.54
N HIS A 173 -4.07 -12.88 -10.25
CA HIS A 173 -2.65 -12.60 -10.44
C HIS A 173 -2.21 -12.59 -11.90
#